data_AF-A0A944GF67-F1
#
_entry.id   AF-A0A944GF67-F1
#
_cell.length_a   1.000
_cell.length_b   1.000
_cell.length_c   1.000
_cell.angle_alpha   90.00
_cell.angle_beta   90.00
_cell.angle_gamma   90.00
#
_symmetry.space_group_name_H-M   'P 1'
#
loop_
_entity.id
_entity.type
_entity.pdbx_description
1 polymer ?
#
loop_
_entity_poly.entity_id
_entity_poly.type
_entity_poly.pdbx_seq_one_letter_code
_entity_poly.pdbx_strand_id
1 'polypeptide(L)'
;GFHGEATSIFAGPYTVSHHKSSLLIAGMFSFLNAGSGSNQSNHMYKLGPIHQGMVERGSKTTSDSYLLWPARIGAFTLVMGRHTKHSDTASLPFSYLIENATESYLVPAVNLRSVGTIRDAQKWPKRDNRKDPVRLDPINFNLLSPYTIQKMYTGIDVLRNIQSLAGANNEIYSYQNCYIRASNLTKGIELYRIAIMKFMGNSVISRIGRKPLSSVDELRKRLMPTTKAGSGEWVDLSGLIAPKTVIDDFIVKIKKNKFTADEIYYRFAYIHENYYDYEWTWAYKKMLDYLGKGIDDVTVEDIIMIITEWKAAVTTLDKMLYNDARKEFNLNSKTGFGVDGDDVVKSMDFEKVRGSFEKNQFVQECMNHIERKSALAKETIDLLKNIK
;
A
#
# COMPACT_ATOMS: atom_id res chain seq x y z
N GLY A 1 -18.70 -27.67 -8.04
CA GLY A 1 -17.99 -26.55 -8.69
C GLY A 1 -17.77 -25.46 -7.65
N PHE A 2 -16.53 -25.26 -7.20
CA PHE A 2 -16.21 -24.62 -5.92
C PHE A 2 -15.82 -23.12 -6.00
N HIS A 3 -15.74 -22.50 -7.18
CA HIS A 3 -15.26 -21.11 -7.31
C HIS A 3 -16.08 -20.29 -8.33
N GLY A 4 -16.03 -18.95 -8.20
CA GLY A 4 -16.68 -18.00 -9.12
C GLY A 4 -16.10 -18.04 -10.54
N GLU A 5 -16.61 -17.18 -11.42
CA GLU A 5 -16.24 -17.15 -12.83
C GLU A 5 -15.14 -16.12 -13.10
N ALA A 6 -14.12 -16.50 -13.87
CA ALA A 6 -13.04 -15.62 -14.29
C ALA A 6 -12.74 -15.82 -15.78
N THR A 7 -12.88 -14.76 -16.59
CA THR A 7 -12.78 -14.83 -18.06
C THR A 7 -11.94 -13.69 -18.62
N SER A 8 -10.91 -14.01 -19.40
CA SER A 8 -10.02 -13.04 -20.06
C SER A 8 -9.39 -12.03 -19.10
N ILE A 9 -8.90 -12.51 -17.94
CA ILE A 9 -8.22 -11.68 -16.94
C ILE A 9 -6.71 -11.94 -16.93
N PHE A 10 -5.95 -10.91 -16.55
CA PHE A 10 -4.59 -11.09 -16.04
C PHE A 10 -4.67 -11.18 -14.50
N ALA A 11 -4.34 -12.33 -13.93
CA ALA A 11 -4.34 -12.56 -12.50
C ALA A 11 -2.91 -12.67 -11.96
N GLY A 12 -2.42 -11.61 -11.33
CA GLY A 12 -1.17 -11.63 -10.57
C GLY A 12 -1.31 -12.41 -9.25
N PRO A 13 -0.20 -12.55 -8.50
CA PRO A 13 -0.14 -13.27 -7.23
C PRO A 13 -1.23 -12.83 -6.26
N TYR A 14 -1.75 -13.77 -5.48
CA TYR A 14 -2.77 -13.54 -4.45
C TYR A 14 -4.03 -12.81 -4.96
N THR A 15 -4.41 -13.02 -6.22
CA THR A 15 -5.75 -12.71 -6.72
C THR A 15 -6.71 -13.80 -6.26
N VAL A 16 -7.53 -13.53 -5.26
CA VAL A 16 -8.34 -14.55 -4.57
C VAL A 16 -9.82 -14.18 -4.58
N SER A 17 -10.66 -15.16 -4.87
CA SER A 17 -12.09 -15.16 -4.55
C SER A 17 -12.46 -16.48 -3.87
N HIS A 18 -13.20 -16.39 -2.77
CA HIS A 18 -13.75 -17.55 -2.05
C HIS A 18 -15.26 -17.73 -2.31
N HIS A 19 -15.84 -16.93 -3.20
CA HIS A 19 -17.29 -16.85 -3.37
C HIS A 19 -17.71 -17.17 -4.79
N LYS A 20 -18.60 -18.16 -4.91
CA LYS A 20 -19.14 -18.65 -6.20
C LYS A 20 -19.85 -17.57 -7.02
N SER A 21 -20.40 -16.56 -6.35
CA SER A 21 -21.12 -15.44 -6.97
C SER A 21 -20.21 -14.39 -7.60
N SER A 22 -18.88 -14.49 -7.45
CA SER A 22 -17.95 -13.50 -8.00
C SER A 22 -17.72 -13.74 -9.49
N LEU A 23 -17.76 -12.66 -10.28
CA LEU A 23 -17.37 -12.62 -11.67
C LEU A 23 -16.18 -11.66 -11.83
N LEU A 24 -15.07 -12.15 -12.40
CA LEU A 24 -13.90 -11.36 -12.78
C LEU A 24 -13.70 -11.40 -14.29
N ILE A 25 -13.84 -10.26 -14.98
CA ILE A 25 -13.69 -10.21 -16.45
C ILE A 25 -12.82 -9.06 -16.92
N ALA A 26 -12.15 -9.27 -18.06
CA ALA A 26 -11.47 -8.24 -18.86
C ALA A 26 -10.67 -7.24 -18.00
N GLY A 27 -9.84 -7.75 -17.09
CA GLY A 27 -9.17 -6.91 -16.11
C GLY A 27 -7.82 -7.46 -15.67
N MET A 28 -6.96 -6.54 -15.24
CA MET A 28 -5.71 -6.86 -14.56
C MET A 28 -5.92 -6.75 -13.05
N PHE A 29 -5.60 -7.82 -12.33
CA PHE A 29 -5.71 -7.89 -10.88
C PHE A 29 -4.41 -8.38 -10.27
N SER A 30 -4.05 -7.87 -9.09
CA SER A 30 -2.90 -8.35 -8.33
C SER A 30 -3.18 -8.18 -6.85
N PHE A 31 -2.89 -9.19 -6.03
CA PHE A 31 -3.16 -9.19 -4.59
C PHE A 31 -4.61 -8.84 -4.23
N LEU A 32 -5.56 -9.11 -5.14
CA LEU A 32 -6.97 -8.78 -5.00
C LEU A 32 -7.63 -9.71 -3.97
N ASN A 33 -8.45 -9.14 -3.09
CA ASN A 33 -9.47 -9.91 -2.37
C ASN A 33 -10.85 -9.52 -2.90
N ALA A 34 -11.48 -10.43 -3.65
CA ALA A 34 -12.80 -10.22 -4.21
C ALA A 34 -13.90 -10.67 -3.24
N GLY A 35 -14.73 -9.73 -2.77
CA GLY A 35 -15.92 -10.01 -1.98
C GLY A 35 -16.97 -10.82 -2.75
N SER A 36 -17.91 -11.44 -2.03
CA SER A 36 -19.04 -12.18 -2.63
C SER A 36 -19.82 -11.30 -3.60
N GLY A 37 -20.18 -11.81 -4.78
CA GLY A 37 -20.98 -11.03 -5.73
C GLY A 37 -20.22 -9.88 -6.41
N SER A 38 -18.89 -9.81 -6.25
CA SER A 38 -18.07 -8.87 -7.02
C SER A 38 -18.29 -9.09 -8.51
N ASN A 39 -18.66 -8.04 -9.24
CA ASN A 39 -19.07 -8.14 -10.64
C ASN A 39 -18.53 -6.96 -11.44
N GLN A 40 -18.26 -7.15 -12.73
CA GLN A 40 -17.84 -6.09 -13.63
C GLN A 40 -18.51 -6.23 -14.99
N SER A 41 -18.58 -5.13 -15.74
CA SER A 41 -19.05 -5.14 -17.13
C SER A 41 -18.03 -4.46 -18.03
N ASN A 42 -17.67 -5.11 -19.13
CA ASN A 42 -16.86 -4.54 -20.21
C ASN A 42 -17.66 -4.09 -21.43
N HIS A 43 -18.98 -4.30 -21.41
CA HIS A 43 -19.84 -4.06 -22.54
C HIS A 43 -20.37 -2.62 -22.53
N MET A 44 -19.98 -1.84 -23.53
CA MET A 44 -20.61 -0.54 -23.80
C MET A 44 -21.60 -0.68 -24.96
N TYR A 45 -22.82 -0.20 -24.78
CA TYR A 45 -23.96 -0.41 -25.70
C TYR A 45 -23.63 -0.20 -27.19
N LYS A 46 -22.78 0.80 -27.52
CA LYS A 46 -22.40 1.12 -28.92
C LYS A 46 -21.03 0.59 -29.34
N LEU A 47 -20.17 0.21 -28.40
CA LEU A 47 -18.75 -0.08 -28.65
C LEU A 47 -18.39 -1.55 -28.39
N GLY A 48 -19.35 -2.35 -27.93
CA GLY A 48 -19.16 -3.77 -27.65
C GLY A 48 -18.28 -4.05 -26.42
N PRO A 49 -17.88 -5.32 -26.21
CA PRO A 49 -17.15 -5.79 -25.02
C PRO A 49 -15.63 -5.68 -25.14
N ILE A 50 -15.09 -4.51 -25.51
CA ILE A 50 -13.64 -4.33 -25.76
C ILE A 50 -12.88 -3.65 -24.60
N HIS A 51 -13.60 -3.20 -23.57
CA HIS A 51 -12.99 -2.37 -22.52
C HIS A 51 -12.35 -3.23 -21.43
N GLN A 52 -11.24 -2.75 -20.89
CA GLN A 52 -10.55 -3.43 -19.80
C GLN A 52 -10.44 -2.57 -18.55
N GLY A 53 -10.47 -3.22 -17.39
CA GLY A 53 -10.21 -2.61 -16.09
C GLY A 53 -8.78 -2.86 -15.60
N MET A 54 -8.28 -1.98 -14.75
CA MET A 54 -7.06 -2.22 -13.98
C MET A 54 -7.38 -2.07 -12.50
N VAL A 55 -7.17 -3.12 -11.74
CA VAL A 55 -7.30 -3.09 -10.28
C VAL A 55 -5.92 -3.38 -9.70
N GLU A 56 -5.25 -2.31 -9.30
CA GLU A 56 -3.87 -2.38 -8.84
C GLU A 56 -3.74 -3.17 -7.53
N ARG A 57 -2.51 -3.60 -7.26
CA ARG A 57 -2.07 -4.39 -6.10
C ARG A 57 -2.86 -4.12 -4.82
N GLY A 58 -3.38 -5.18 -4.21
CA GLY A 58 -3.85 -5.17 -2.83
C GLY A 58 -5.23 -4.53 -2.64
N SER A 59 -5.89 -4.19 -3.76
CA SER A 59 -7.26 -3.67 -3.73
C SER A 59 -8.25 -4.74 -3.28
N LYS A 60 -9.41 -4.30 -2.81
CA LYS A 60 -10.44 -5.15 -2.26
C LYS A 60 -11.80 -4.70 -2.74
N THR A 61 -12.71 -5.63 -2.93
CA THR A 61 -14.13 -5.33 -3.15
C THR A 61 -14.93 -5.86 -1.97
N THR A 62 -15.92 -5.11 -1.50
CA THR A 62 -16.91 -5.65 -0.56
C THR A 62 -17.91 -6.53 -1.29
N SER A 63 -18.80 -7.17 -0.53
CA SER A 63 -19.92 -7.90 -1.12
C SER A 63 -20.74 -7.01 -2.07
N ASP A 64 -21.17 -7.61 -3.18
CA ASP A 64 -21.98 -7.01 -4.25
C ASP A 64 -21.39 -5.74 -4.89
N SER A 65 -20.07 -5.58 -4.84
CA SER A 65 -19.40 -4.48 -5.52
C SER A 65 -19.47 -4.63 -7.03
N TYR A 66 -19.71 -3.53 -7.74
CA TYR A 66 -19.77 -3.50 -9.20
C TYR A 66 -18.84 -2.43 -9.79
N LEU A 67 -18.13 -2.75 -10.87
CA LEU A 67 -17.30 -1.82 -11.62
C LEU A 67 -17.63 -1.85 -13.12
N LEU A 68 -17.89 -0.70 -13.72
CA LEU A 68 -18.04 -0.56 -15.17
C LEU A 68 -16.68 -0.22 -15.83
N TRP A 69 -16.22 -1.08 -16.74
CA TRP A 69 -15.01 -0.83 -17.51
C TRP A 69 -15.23 0.16 -18.66
N PRO A 70 -14.20 0.95 -19.04
CA PRO A 70 -12.87 0.98 -18.44
C PRO A 70 -12.84 1.72 -17.08
N ALA A 71 -12.05 1.22 -16.14
CA ALA A 71 -11.78 1.91 -14.88
C ALA A 71 -10.39 1.52 -14.35
N ARG A 72 -9.79 2.41 -13.55
CA ARG A 72 -8.49 2.19 -12.91
C ARG A 72 -8.59 2.41 -11.42
N ILE A 73 -8.42 1.33 -10.67
CA ILE A 73 -8.51 1.32 -9.21
C ILE A 73 -7.10 1.35 -8.63
N GLY A 74 -6.78 2.40 -7.87
CA GLY A 74 -5.45 2.61 -7.31
C GLY A 74 -5.07 1.58 -6.25
N ALA A 75 -3.77 1.32 -6.10
CA ALA A 75 -3.25 0.28 -5.23
C ALA A 75 -3.82 0.37 -3.80
N PHE A 76 -4.16 -0.79 -3.23
CA PHE A 76 -4.75 -0.94 -1.91
C PHE A 76 -6.06 -0.16 -1.72
N THR A 77 -6.85 0.04 -2.77
CA THR A 77 -8.17 0.69 -2.65
C THR A 77 -9.24 -0.32 -2.25
N LEU A 78 -10.10 0.07 -1.32
CA LEU A 78 -11.33 -0.68 -1.01
C LEU A 78 -12.48 -0.12 -1.86
N VAL A 79 -13.10 -0.97 -2.66
CA VAL A 79 -14.28 -0.65 -3.48
C VAL A 79 -15.52 -1.14 -2.75
N MET A 80 -16.50 -0.24 -2.56
CA MET A 80 -17.74 -0.52 -1.85
C MET A 80 -18.94 -0.01 -2.63
N GLY A 81 -19.79 -0.95 -3.08
CA GLY A 81 -20.99 -0.66 -3.84
C GLY A 81 -20.75 -0.66 -5.35
N ARG A 82 -21.66 -0.02 -6.08
CA ARG A 82 -21.78 -0.08 -7.54
C ARG A 82 -21.27 1.21 -8.17
N HIS A 83 -20.22 1.09 -8.97
CA HIS A 83 -19.61 2.18 -9.70
C HIS A 83 -19.83 1.99 -11.20
N THR A 84 -20.80 2.73 -11.73
CA THR A 84 -21.21 2.69 -13.14
C THR A 84 -20.53 3.77 -13.98
N LYS A 85 -19.58 4.51 -13.41
CA LYS A 85 -18.77 5.52 -14.10
C LYS A 85 -17.34 5.00 -14.27
N HIS A 86 -16.67 5.47 -15.31
CA HIS A 86 -15.29 5.10 -15.64
C HIS A 86 -14.29 5.81 -14.71
N SER A 87 -14.25 5.41 -13.45
CA SER A 87 -13.40 6.03 -12.43
C SER A 87 -11.91 5.73 -12.63
N ASP A 88 -11.06 6.76 -12.56
CA ASP A 88 -9.60 6.60 -12.47
C ASP A 88 -9.10 7.14 -11.13
N THR A 89 -8.73 6.22 -10.25
CA THR A 89 -8.24 6.49 -8.90
C THR A 89 -6.76 6.09 -8.74
N ALA A 90 -6.06 5.79 -9.84
CA ALA A 90 -4.71 5.22 -9.82
C ALA A 90 -3.67 6.11 -9.12
N SER A 91 -3.90 7.43 -9.10
CA SER A 91 -3.03 8.42 -8.45
C SER A 91 -3.30 8.60 -6.95
N LEU A 92 -4.37 7.98 -6.43
CA LEU A 92 -4.79 8.11 -5.03
C LEU A 92 -4.86 6.71 -4.38
N PRO A 93 -3.70 6.08 -4.08
CA PRO A 93 -3.66 4.75 -3.49
C PRO A 93 -4.21 4.75 -2.06
N PHE A 94 -4.51 3.57 -1.52
CA PHE A 94 -5.07 3.39 -0.18
C PHE A 94 -6.38 4.15 0.05
N SER A 95 -7.19 4.31 -1.01
CA SER A 95 -8.47 5.00 -0.91
C SER A 95 -9.61 4.06 -0.52
N TYR A 96 -10.73 4.63 -0.06
CA TYR A 96 -12.02 3.96 -0.20
C TYR A 96 -12.77 4.59 -1.36
N LEU A 97 -13.27 3.78 -2.28
CA LEU A 97 -14.21 4.16 -3.32
C LEU A 97 -15.59 3.66 -2.89
N ILE A 98 -16.52 4.58 -2.63
CA ILE A 98 -17.79 4.32 -1.94
C ILE A 98 -18.94 4.81 -2.80
N GLU A 99 -19.90 3.94 -3.09
CA GLU A 99 -21.17 4.34 -3.66
C GLU A 99 -22.01 5.08 -2.61
N ASN A 100 -22.51 6.26 -2.98
CA ASN A 100 -23.50 6.99 -2.21
C ASN A 100 -24.52 7.62 -3.15
N ALA A 101 -25.78 7.19 -3.05
CA ALA A 101 -26.88 7.66 -3.89
C ALA A 101 -26.52 7.64 -5.40
N THR A 102 -26.04 6.50 -5.89
CA THR A 102 -25.56 6.26 -7.28
C THR A 102 -24.27 6.97 -7.69
N GLU A 103 -23.74 7.83 -6.81
CA GLU A 103 -22.51 8.57 -7.06
C GLU A 103 -21.29 7.91 -6.41
N SER A 104 -20.13 8.09 -7.04
CA SER A 104 -18.88 7.50 -6.58
C SER A 104 -18.09 8.50 -5.76
N TYR A 105 -17.95 8.26 -4.45
CA TYR A 105 -17.17 9.08 -3.54
C TYR A 105 -15.83 8.42 -3.24
N LEU A 106 -14.76 9.19 -3.34
CA LEU A 106 -13.43 8.77 -2.99
C LEU A 106 -13.03 9.37 -1.64
N VAL A 107 -12.48 8.53 -0.77
CA VAL A 107 -11.89 8.90 0.52
C VAL A 107 -10.40 8.59 0.46
N PRO A 108 -9.54 9.56 0.08
CA PRO A 108 -8.13 9.31 -0.15
C PRO A 108 -7.39 8.84 1.10
N ALA A 109 -6.40 7.97 0.92
CA ALA A 109 -5.45 7.53 1.94
C ALA A 109 -6.03 6.80 3.17
N VAL A 110 -7.35 6.72 3.33
CA VAL A 110 -8.01 6.22 4.54
C VAL A 110 -7.68 4.76 4.84
N ASN A 111 -7.36 3.97 3.83
CA ASN A 111 -7.04 2.55 3.98
C ASN A 111 -5.64 2.31 4.59
N LEU A 112 -4.79 3.36 4.71
CA LEU A 112 -3.49 3.27 5.40
C LEU A 112 -3.63 2.96 6.89
N ARG A 113 -4.76 3.35 7.49
CA ARG A 113 -5.08 3.13 8.90
C ARG A 113 -6.10 2.02 9.12
N SER A 114 -6.33 1.17 8.11
CA SER A 114 -7.25 0.03 8.21
C SER A 114 -6.53 -1.20 8.71
N VAL A 115 -7.07 -1.81 9.77
CA VAL A 115 -6.61 -3.10 10.30
C VAL A 115 -6.68 -4.20 9.25
N GLY A 116 -7.74 -4.20 8.44
CA GLY A 116 -7.92 -5.18 7.37
C GLY A 116 -6.77 -5.17 6.38
N THR A 117 -6.28 -3.98 6.01
CA THR A 117 -5.18 -3.83 5.05
C THR A 117 -3.84 -4.28 5.60
N ILE A 118 -3.54 -3.99 6.88
CA ILE A 118 -2.33 -4.50 7.54
C ILE A 118 -2.38 -6.03 7.66
N ARG A 119 -3.53 -6.58 8.07
CA ARG A 119 -3.71 -8.04 8.17
C ARG A 119 -3.52 -8.72 6.81
N ASP A 120 -4.06 -8.16 5.73
CA ASP A 120 -3.90 -8.75 4.40
C ASP A 120 -2.45 -8.71 3.92
N ALA A 121 -1.76 -7.58 4.10
CA ALA A 121 -0.33 -7.47 3.83
C ALA A 121 0.52 -8.49 4.59
N GLN A 122 0.20 -8.76 5.86
CA GLN A 122 0.90 -9.75 6.67
C GLN A 122 0.52 -11.20 6.33
N LYS A 123 -0.70 -11.45 5.83
CA LYS A 123 -1.17 -12.79 5.45
C LYS A 123 -0.44 -13.32 4.22
N TRP A 124 -0.19 -12.49 3.20
CA TRP A 124 0.39 -12.95 1.94
C TRP A 124 1.72 -13.71 2.10
N PRO A 125 2.77 -13.17 2.77
CA PRO A 125 4.01 -13.92 2.96
C PRO A 125 3.82 -15.17 3.81
N LYS A 126 2.95 -15.14 4.83
CA LYS A 126 2.61 -16.33 5.64
C LYS A 126 1.87 -17.41 4.85
N ARG A 127 1.24 -17.05 3.74
CA ARG A 127 0.52 -17.94 2.83
C ARG A 127 1.34 -18.32 1.59
N ASP A 128 2.57 -17.83 1.46
CA ASP A 128 3.47 -18.26 0.40
C ASP A 128 3.98 -19.68 0.69
N ASN A 129 3.19 -20.68 0.27
CA ASN A 129 3.50 -22.09 0.45
C ASN A 129 4.14 -22.71 -0.80
N ARG A 130 4.75 -21.90 -1.68
CA ARG A 130 5.48 -22.42 -2.85
C ARG A 130 6.64 -23.29 -2.38
N LYS A 131 6.53 -24.59 -2.67
CA LYS A 131 7.49 -25.64 -2.28
C LYS A 131 8.59 -25.87 -3.30
N ASP A 132 8.41 -25.39 -4.53
CA ASP A 132 9.43 -25.49 -5.56
C ASP A 132 10.70 -24.73 -5.11
N PRO A 133 11.89 -25.36 -5.15
CA PRO A 133 13.13 -24.67 -4.82
C PRO A 133 13.43 -23.50 -5.78
N VAL A 134 12.92 -23.56 -7.01
CA VAL A 134 13.03 -22.51 -8.02
C VAL A 134 11.72 -21.72 -8.08
N ARG A 135 11.70 -20.56 -7.42
CA ARG A 135 10.53 -19.67 -7.42
C ARG A 135 10.60 -18.74 -8.64
N LEU A 136 10.01 -19.18 -9.74
CA LEU A 136 10.02 -18.47 -11.02
C LEU A 136 9.41 -17.05 -10.96
N ASP A 137 8.46 -16.81 -10.06
CA ASP A 137 7.85 -15.50 -9.86
C ASP A 137 8.48 -14.75 -8.68
N PRO A 138 9.20 -13.64 -8.92
CA PRO A 138 9.66 -12.78 -7.83
C PRO A 138 8.50 -11.97 -7.27
N ILE A 139 8.34 -12.00 -5.95
CA ILE A 139 7.21 -11.34 -5.27
C ILE A 139 7.76 -10.44 -4.16
N ASN A 140 7.47 -9.16 -4.23
CA ASN A 140 7.67 -8.22 -3.12
C ASN A 140 6.39 -8.16 -2.27
N PHE A 141 6.50 -8.34 -0.96
CA PHE A 141 5.35 -8.27 -0.03
C PHE A 141 5.21 -6.92 0.67
N ASN A 142 6.10 -5.97 0.37
CA ASN A 142 6.15 -4.66 1.01
C ASN A 142 4.85 -3.87 0.75
N LEU A 143 4.16 -3.50 1.83
CA LEU A 143 2.98 -2.62 1.78
C LEU A 143 3.37 -1.20 1.35
N LEU A 144 4.38 -0.65 2.02
CA LEU A 144 5.02 0.61 1.68
C LEU A 144 6.29 0.31 0.91
N SER A 145 6.39 0.81 -0.31
CA SER A 145 7.49 0.60 -1.25
C SER A 145 7.64 1.86 -2.12
N PRO A 146 8.75 2.05 -2.85
CA PRO A 146 8.86 3.18 -3.78
C PRO A 146 7.67 3.30 -4.73
N TYR A 147 7.12 2.18 -5.20
CA TYR A 147 5.92 2.14 -6.05
C TYR A 147 4.68 2.77 -5.38
N THR A 148 4.42 2.44 -4.11
CA THR A 148 3.25 3.02 -3.41
C THR A 148 3.52 4.43 -2.91
N ILE A 149 4.73 4.71 -2.42
CA ILE A 149 5.11 6.03 -1.88
C ILE A 149 5.19 7.09 -2.98
N GLN A 150 5.71 6.78 -4.17
CA GLN A 150 5.70 7.75 -5.28
C GLN A 150 4.26 8.17 -5.64
N LYS A 151 3.30 7.23 -5.63
CA LYS A 151 1.89 7.52 -5.87
C LYS A 151 1.30 8.37 -4.74
N MET A 152 1.77 8.23 -3.50
CA MET A 152 1.36 9.12 -2.41
C MET A 152 1.87 10.56 -2.61
N TYR A 153 3.10 10.74 -3.09
CA TYR A 153 3.59 12.07 -3.49
C TYR A 153 2.72 12.67 -4.59
N THR A 154 2.48 11.93 -5.68
CA THR A 154 1.56 12.34 -6.74
C THR A 154 0.16 12.63 -6.20
N GLY A 155 -0.33 11.82 -5.27
CA GLY A 155 -1.63 12.00 -4.64
C GLY A 155 -1.72 13.31 -3.85
N ILE A 156 -0.68 13.68 -3.10
CA ILE A 156 -0.61 14.99 -2.42
C ILE A 156 -0.70 16.12 -3.45
N ASP A 157 0.06 16.04 -4.54
CA ASP A 157 0.06 17.07 -5.59
C ASP A 157 -1.30 17.18 -6.27
N VAL A 158 -1.93 16.05 -6.60
CA VAL A 158 -3.29 15.97 -7.15
C VAL A 158 -4.30 16.64 -6.21
N LEU A 159 -4.29 16.29 -4.92
CA LEU A 159 -5.25 16.83 -3.95
C LEU A 159 -5.06 18.34 -3.75
N ARG A 160 -3.82 18.83 -3.71
CA ARG A 160 -3.54 20.27 -3.63
C ARG A 160 -3.95 21.02 -4.90
N ASN A 161 -3.72 20.44 -6.07
CA ASN A 161 -4.10 21.04 -7.35
C ASN A 161 -5.63 21.12 -7.50
N ILE A 162 -6.36 20.08 -7.08
CA ILE A 162 -7.82 20.11 -7.03
C ILE A 162 -8.30 21.28 -6.15
N GLN A 163 -7.71 21.42 -4.96
CA GLN A 163 -8.06 22.48 -4.02
C GLN A 163 -7.73 23.88 -4.56
N SER A 164 -6.59 24.05 -5.24
CA SER A 164 -6.18 25.35 -5.78
C SER A 164 -7.03 25.79 -6.98
N LEU A 165 -7.38 24.85 -7.87
CA LEU A 165 -8.14 25.15 -9.10
C LEU A 165 -9.62 25.37 -8.83
N ALA A 166 -10.24 24.55 -7.97
CA ALA A 166 -11.67 24.65 -7.69
C ALA A 166 -12.00 25.69 -6.62
N GLY A 167 -11.01 26.08 -5.80
CA GLY A 167 -11.16 27.00 -4.66
C GLY A 167 -11.35 26.26 -3.33
N ALA A 168 -10.66 26.74 -2.29
CA ALA A 168 -10.55 26.07 -1.00
C ALA A 168 -11.88 25.97 -0.20
N ASN A 169 -12.88 26.78 -0.56
CA ASN A 169 -14.17 26.84 0.12
C ASN A 169 -15.21 25.83 -0.40
N ASN A 170 -14.88 25.05 -1.44
CA ASN A 170 -15.78 24.00 -1.91
C ASN A 170 -15.88 22.86 -0.90
N GLU A 171 -17.11 22.43 -0.62
CA GLU A 171 -17.38 21.28 0.25
C GLU A 171 -17.09 19.94 -0.44
N ILE A 172 -17.25 19.89 -1.77
CA ILE A 172 -17.08 18.70 -2.60
C ILE A 172 -16.29 19.08 -3.85
N TYR A 173 -15.31 18.25 -4.19
CA TYR A 173 -14.49 18.37 -5.38
C TYR A 173 -14.76 17.21 -6.33
N SER A 174 -14.74 17.47 -7.64
CA SER A 174 -14.78 16.41 -8.67
C SER A 174 -13.36 15.98 -9.06
N TYR A 175 -13.16 14.68 -9.27
CA TYR A 175 -11.90 14.11 -9.71
C TYR A 175 -12.14 12.79 -10.45
N GLN A 176 -11.78 12.73 -11.74
CA GLN A 176 -11.77 11.48 -12.53
C GLN A 176 -13.04 10.63 -12.35
N ASN A 177 -14.21 11.23 -12.59
CA ASN A 177 -15.54 10.62 -12.42
C ASN A 177 -15.90 10.20 -10.98
N CYS A 178 -15.23 10.77 -9.97
CA CYS A 178 -15.52 10.60 -8.56
C CYS A 178 -15.68 11.96 -7.86
N TYR A 179 -16.23 11.94 -6.64
CA TYR A 179 -16.31 13.09 -5.75
C TYR A 179 -15.46 12.92 -4.49
N ILE A 180 -14.83 14.00 -4.01
CA ILE A 180 -14.04 14.02 -2.78
C ILE A 180 -14.59 15.13 -1.89
N ARG A 181 -15.02 14.79 -0.67
CA ARG A 181 -15.40 15.81 0.33
C ARG A 181 -14.15 16.56 0.81
N ALA A 182 -14.27 17.87 1.05
CA ALA A 182 -13.15 18.72 1.49
C ALA A 182 -12.42 18.17 2.72
N SER A 183 -13.19 17.69 3.71
CA SER A 183 -12.63 17.08 4.92
C SER A 183 -11.81 15.82 4.63
N ASN A 184 -12.21 15.02 3.63
CA ASN A 184 -11.48 13.82 3.21
C ASN A 184 -10.23 14.17 2.40
N LEU A 185 -10.26 15.24 1.62
CA LEU A 185 -9.11 15.75 0.87
C LEU A 185 -7.98 16.16 1.83
N THR A 186 -8.28 17.05 2.79
CA THR A 186 -7.29 17.53 3.77
C THR A 186 -6.71 16.38 4.59
N LYS A 187 -7.57 15.49 5.08
CA LYS A 187 -7.15 14.32 5.87
C LYS A 187 -6.36 13.31 5.03
N GLY A 188 -6.66 13.20 3.74
CA GLY A 188 -5.91 12.39 2.79
C GLY A 188 -4.45 12.86 2.65
N ILE A 189 -4.24 14.18 2.51
CA ILE A 189 -2.91 14.79 2.45
C ILE A 189 -2.11 14.49 3.73
N GLU A 190 -2.73 14.64 4.90
CA GLU A 190 -2.08 14.34 6.19
C GLU A 190 -1.67 12.87 6.30
N LEU A 191 -2.57 11.94 5.94
CA LEU A 191 -2.28 10.50 5.99
C LEU A 191 -1.16 10.10 5.03
N TYR A 192 -1.13 10.67 3.81
CA TYR A 192 -0.02 10.45 2.89
C TYR A 192 1.31 10.96 3.44
N ARG A 193 1.34 12.16 4.04
CA ARG A 193 2.56 12.69 4.69
C ARG A 193 3.07 11.77 5.79
N ILE A 194 2.17 11.25 6.66
CA ILE A 194 2.53 10.30 7.72
C ILE A 194 3.13 9.02 7.13
N ALA A 195 2.49 8.44 6.10
CA ALA A 195 2.98 7.20 5.49
C ALA A 195 4.30 7.37 4.74
N ILE A 196 4.49 8.50 4.04
CA ILE A 196 5.75 8.88 3.40
C ILE A 196 6.87 8.97 4.44
N MET A 197 6.66 9.70 5.54
CA MET A 197 7.65 9.84 6.61
C MET A 197 7.96 8.50 7.28
N LYS A 198 6.94 7.67 7.50
CA LYS A 198 7.10 6.30 8.01
C LYS A 198 7.98 5.44 7.10
N PHE A 199 7.80 5.53 5.78
CA PHE A 199 8.66 4.80 4.83
C PHE A 199 10.08 5.36 4.83
N MET A 200 10.24 6.66 4.58
CA MET A 200 11.53 7.32 4.44
C MET A 200 12.41 7.11 5.68
N GLY A 201 11.87 7.32 6.88
CA GLY A 201 12.63 7.11 8.11
C GLY A 201 13.00 5.65 8.37
N ASN A 202 12.16 4.67 7.96
CA ASN A 202 12.57 3.27 8.04
C ASN A 202 13.76 3.00 7.11
N SER A 203 13.72 3.49 5.87
CA SER A 203 14.83 3.31 4.91
C SER A 203 16.11 3.98 5.41
N VAL A 204 16.04 5.19 6.00
CA VAL A 204 17.20 5.88 6.61
C VAL A 204 17.79 5.09 7.77
N ILE A 205 16.96 4.64 8.73
CA ILE A 205 17.42 3.84 9.87
C ILE A 205 18.05 2.52 9.39
N SER A 206 17.42 1.85 8.42
CA SER A 206 17.95 0.62 7.83
C SER A 206 19.30 0.86 7.15
N ARG A 207 19.52 2.00 6.49
CA ARG A 207 20.82 2.34 5.88
C ARG A 207 21.91 2.65 6.91
N ILE A 208 21.58 3.40 7.96
CA ILE A 208 22.51 3.72 9.05
C ILE A 208 22.98 2.42 9.73
N GLY A 209 22.05 1.50 9.96
CA GLY A 209 22.32 0.23 10.61
C GLY A 209 22.71 0.41 12.09
N ARG A 210 23.47 -0.55 12.63
CA ARG A 210 23.87 -0.58 14.04
C ARG A 210 25.37 -0.43 14.28
N LYS A 211 26.16 -0.33 13.20
CA LYS A 211 27.61 -0.19 13.32
C LYS A 211 27.93 1.21 13.86
N PRO A 212 28.88 1.34 14.80
CA PRO A 212 29.38 2.64 15.26
C PRO A 212 29.73 3.58 14.10
N LEU A 213 29.59 4.87 14.36
CA LEU A 213 29.97 5.96 13.45
C LEU A 213 30.97 6.84 14.20
N SER A 214 32.11 7.11 13.56
CA SER A 214 33.23 7.87 14.15
C SER A 214 33.16 9.37 13.85
N SER A 215 32.50 9.77 12.77
CA SER A 215 32.42 11.15 12.29
C SER A 215 31.18 11.37 11.40
N VAL A 216 30.84 12.65 11.17
CA VAL A 216 29.76 13.05 10.25
C VAL A 216 30.07 12.61 8.82
N ASP A 217 31.33 12.63 8.40
CA ASP A 217 31.73 12.18 7.06
C ASP A 217 31.53 10.67 6.87
N GLU A 218 31.74 9.87 7.93
CA GLU A 218 31.41 8.45 7.90
C GLU A 218 29.90 8.23 7.75
N LEU A 219 29.07 9.03 8.43
CA LEU A 219 27.61 9.01 8.29
C LEU A 219 27.20 9.33 6.85
N ARG A 220 27.70 10.44 6.29
CA ARG A 220 27.43 10.84 4.90
C ARG A 220 27.82 9.75 3.91
N LYS A 221 29.03 9.19 4.07
CA LYS A 221 29.51 8.06 3.26
C LYS A 221 28.61 6.83 3.36
N ARG A 222 28.08 6.52 4.56
CA ARG A 222 27.15 5.41 4.77
C ARG A 222 25.80 5.64 4.11
N LEU A 223 25.33 6.88 4.07
CA LEU A 223 24.10 7.28 3.39
C LEU A 223 24.23 7.28 1.86
N MET A 224 25.43 7.42 1.29
CA MET A 224 25.59 7.38 -0.17
C MET A 224 25.07 6.06 -0.77
N PRO A 225 24.32 6.10 -1.89
CA PRO A 225 23.88 4.90 -2.59
C PRO A 225 25.04 4.04 -3.07
N THR A 226 24.84 2.72 -3.07
CA THR A 226 25.80 1.70 -3.52
C THR A 226 25.63 1.36 -5.01
N THR A 227 24.57 1.87 -5.63
CA THR A 227 24.26 1.69 -7.05
C THR A 227 23.63 2.97 -7.62
N LYS A 228 23.65 3.11 -8.95
CA LYS A 228 22.93 4.18 -9.67
C LYS A 228 21.50 3.78 -10.04
N ALA A 229 21.21 2.47 -10.04
CA ALA A 229 19.90 1.93 -10.33
C ALA A 229 18.93 2.14 -9.15
N GLY A 230 17.65 2.38 -9.43
CA GLY A 230 16.66 2.69 -8.38
C GLY A 230 16.14 4.13 -8.40
N SER A 231 16.78 5.02 -9.17
CA SER A 231 16.28 6.36 -9.39
C SER A 231 15.07 6.40 -10.35
N GLY A 232 14.26 7.44 -10.23
CA GLY A 232 13.11 7.68 -11.09
C GLY A 232 11.83 6.98 -10.62
N GLU A 233 10.98 6.65 -11.58
CA GLU A 233 9.71 5.96 -11.33
C GLU A 233 9.93 4.48 -11.05
N TRP A 234 9.03 3.93 -10.25
CA TRP A 234 8.92 2.51 -9.96
C TRP A 234 7.61 1.95 -10.49
N VAL A 235 7.63 0.68 -10.87
CA VAL A 235 6.50 -0.06 -11.40
C VAL A 235 6.30 -1.35 -10.63
N ASP A 236 5.06 -1.85 -10.63
CA ASP A 236 4.73 -3.17 -10.14
C ASP A 236 4.40 -4.08 -11.33
N LEU A 237 5.27 -5.04 -11.60
CA LEU A 237 5.11 -6.06 -12.64
C LEU A 237 4.34 -7.25 -12.08
N SER A 238 3.18 -6.97 -11.46
CA SER A 238 2.30 -7.98 -10.86
C SER A 238 3.02 -8.87 -9.84
N GLY A 239 3.80 -8.30 -8.93
CA GLY A 239 4.54 -9.06 -7.93
C GLY A 239 5.93 -8.47 -7.72
N LEU A 240 6.68 -8.33 -8.82
CA LEU A 240 8.00 -7.71 -8.82
C LEU A 240 7.88 -6.19 -8.86
N ILE A 241 8.24 -5.54 -7.76
CA ILE A 241 8.38 -4.08 -7.70
C ILE A 241 9.80 -3.72 -8.13
N ALA A 242 9.92 -2.90 -9.17
CA ALA A 242 11.21 -2.58 -9.77
C ALA A 242 11.30 -1.12 -10.27
N PRO A 243 12.51 -0.56 -10.37
CA PRO A 243 12.72 0.74 -11.01
C PRO A 243 12.37 0.65 -12.49
N LYS A 244 11.53 1.56 -12.99
CA LYS A 244 11.07 1.56 -14.38
C LYS A 244 12.24 1.62 -15.36
N THR A 245 13.26 2.41 -15.05
CA THR A 245 14.48 2.56 -15.87
C THR A 245 15.22 1.23 -16.07
N VAL A 246 15.29 0.39 -15.02
CA VAL A 246 15.91 -0.94 -15.09
C VAL A 246 15.09 -1.88 -15.98
N ILE A 247 13.76 -1.78 -15.93
CA ILE A 247 12.85 -2.57 -16.76
C ILE A 247 12.87 -2.10 -18.22
N ASP A 248 12.84 -0.80 -18.47
CA ASP A 248 12.88 -0.23 -19.82
C ASP A 248 14.18 -0.59 -20.55
N ASP A 249 15.34 -0.48 -19.88
CA ASP A 249 16.64 -0.93 -20.42
C ASP A 249 16.60 -2.43 -20.76
N PHE A 250 15.98 -3.23 -19.88
CA PHE A 250 15.86 -4.65 -20.12
C PHE A 250 14.94 -4.97 -21.32
N ILE A 251 13.81 -4.27 -21.49
CA ILE A 251 12.93 -4.38 -22.66
C ILE A 251 13.71 -4.06 -23.95
N VAL A 252 14.54 -3.02 -23.95
CA VAL A 252 15.37 -2.67 -25.11
C VAL A 252 16.36 -3.79 -25.44
N LYS A 253 16.97 -4.41 -24.43
CA LYS A 253 17.86 -5.56 -24.62
C LYS A 253 17.12 -6.76 -25.19
N ILE A 254 15.95 -7.11 -24.66
CA ILE A 254 15.11 -8.21 -25.17
C ILE A 254 14.76 -8.01 -26.64
N LYS A 255 14.46 -6.78 -27.08
CA LYS A 255 14.15 -6.49 -28.48
C LYS A 255 15.34 -6.63 -29.42
N LYS A 256 16.56 -6.42 -28.93
CA LYS A 256 17.79 -6.40 -29.74
C LYS A 256 18.49 -7.75 -29.79
N ASN A 257 18.44 -8.52 -28.70
CA ASN A 257 19.14 -9.77 -28.56
C ASN A 257 18.16 -10.95 -28.50
N LYS A 258 18.65 -12.16 -28.76
CA LYS A 258 17.89 -13.38 -28.46
C LYS A 258 18.13 -13.74 -26.99
N PHE A 259 17.15 -13.48 -26.14
CA PHE A 259 17.12 -13.98 -24.77
C PHE A 259 16.34 -15.29 -24.71
N THR A 260 16.85 -16.25 -23.95
CA THR A 260 16.12 -17.44 -23.51
C THR A 260 15.19 -17.10 -22.34
N ALA A 261 14.22 -17.98 -22.06
CA ALA A 261 13.32 -17.82 -20.92
C ALA A 261 14.10 -17.79 -19.58
N ASP A 262 15.14 -18.62 -19.44
CA ASP A 262 15.95 -18.69 -18.24
C ASP A 262 16.76 -17.42 -18.01
N GLU A 263 17.37 -16.84 -19.07
CA GLU A 263 18.07 -15.56 -18.96
C GLU A 263 17.14 -14.42 -18.54
N ILE A 264 15.88 -14.45 -19.00
CA ILE A 264 14.86 -13.49 -18.59
C ILE A 264 14.52 -13.67 -17.11
N TYR A 265 14.31 -14.91 -16.69
CA TYR A 265 14.08 -15.24 -15.29
C TYR A 265 15.23 -14.79 -14.39
N TYR A 266 16.48 -15.14 -14.71
CA TYR A 266 17.65 -14.73 -13.92
C TYR A 266 17.77 -13.22 -13.82
N ARG A 267 17.38 -12.48 -14.87
CA ARG A 267 17.34 -11.03 -14.82
C ARG A 267 16.30 -10.51 -13.84
N PHE A 268 15.10 -11.09 -13.81
CA PHE A 268 14.07 -10.72 -12.83
C PHE A 268 14.46 -11.11 -11.40
N ALA A 269 15.05 -12.29 -11.19
CA ALA A 269 15.58 -12.71 -9.90
C ALA A 269 16.66 -11.74 -9.39
N TYR A 270 17.61 -11.36 -10.24
CA TYR A 270 18.62 -10.36 -9.91
C TYR A 270 18.01 -9.01 -9.52
N ILE A 271 16.98 -8.54 -10.23
CA ILE A 271 16.29 -7.28 -9.88
C ILE A 271 15.62 -7.40 -8.50
N HIS A 272 14.99 -8.54 -8.21
CA HIS A 272 14.33 -8.79 -6.93
C HIS A 272 15.31 -8.88 -5.76
N GLU A 273 16.43 -9.59 -5.93
CA GLU A 273 17.49 -9.71 -4.92
C GLU A 273 18.10 -8.34 -4.57
N ASN A 274 18.24 -7.46 -5.56
CA ASN A 274 18.78 -6.11 -5.38
C ASN A 274 17.73 -5.06 -5.00
N TYR A 275 16.49 -5.46 -4.70
CA TYR A 275 15.37 -4.56 -4.39
C TYR A 275 15.73 -3.51 -3.34
N TYR A 276 16.35 -3.90 -2.22
CA TYR A 276 16.64 -2.97 -1.12
C TYR A 276 17.75 -1.96 -1.46
N ASP A 277 18.69 -2.32 -2.34
CA ASP A 277 19.73 -1.38 -2.80
C ASP A 277 19.15 -0.34 -3.76
N TYR A 278 18.25 -0.78 -4.64
CA TYR A 278 17.48 0.12 -5.49
C TYR A 278 16.54 1.01 -4.67
N GLU A 279 15.83 0.44 -3.69
CA GLU A 279 14.95 1.18 -2.77
C GLU A 279 15.73 2.29 -2.07
N TRP A 280 16.93 1.98 -1.57
CA TRP A 280 17.76 2.98 -0.92
C TRP A 280 18.17 4.10 -1.87
N THR A 281 18.55 3.79 -3.11
CA THR A 281 18.88 4.81 -4.12
C THR A 281 17.72 5.78 -4.34
N TRP A 282 16.49 5.28 -4.33
CA TRP A 282 15.28 6.09 -4.42
C TRP A 282 15.03 6.92 -3.14
N ALA A 283 15.06 6.26 -1.98
CA ALA A 283 14.79 6.87 -0.68
C ALA A 283 15.82 7.95 -0.33
N TYR A 284 17.09 7.73 -0.66
CA TYR A 284 18.18 8.70 -0.52
C TYR A 284 17.87 10.01 -1.24
N LYS A 285 17.43 9.95 -2.50
CA LYS A 285 17.04 11.16 -3.24
C LYS A 285 15.86 11.87 -2.55
N LYS A 286 14.85 11.12 -2.11
CA LYS A 286 13.69 11.69 -1.40
C LYS A 286 14.05 12.30 -0.05
N MET A 287 15.03 11.72 0.65
CA MET A 287 15.59 12.27 1.88
C MET A 287 16.27 13.62 1.61
N LEU A 288 17.11 13.72 0.58
CA LEU A 288 17.76 14.99 0.22
C LEU A 288 16.73 16.04 -0.24
N ASP A 289 15.76 15.64 -1.07
CA ASP A 289 14.63 16.49 -1.48
C ASP A 289 13.86 17.02 -0.26
N TYR A 290 13.64 16.17 0.76
CA TYR A 290 12.96 16.54 2.01
C TYR A 290 13.75 17.54 2.84
N LEU A 291 15.07 17.35 2.95
CA LEU A 291 15.95 18.23 3.69
C LEU A 291 16.25 19.55 2.96
N GLY A 292 16.10 19.57 1.64
CA GLY A 292 16.51 20.70 0.80
C GLY A 292 18.03 20.91 0.78
N LYS A 293 18.82 19.85 1.00
CA LYS A 293 20.28 19.89 1.19
C LYS A 293 20.99 18.88 0.28
N GLY A 294 22.22 19.22 -0.12
CA GLY A 294 23.16 18.25 -0.67
C GLY A 294 23.70 17.33 0.43
N ILE A 295 24.22 16.15 0.06
CA ILE A 295 24.75 15.19 1.05
C ILE A 295 25.92 15.77 1.87
N ASP A 296 26.70 16.66 1.28
CA ASP A 296 27.83 17.31 1.94
C ASP A 296 27.38 18.31 3.03
N ASP A 297 26.14 18.78 2.96
CA ASP A 297 25.54 19.70 3.93
C ASP A 297 24.67 18.99 4.98
N VAL A 298 24.42 17.69 4.83
CA VAL A 298 23.62 16.91 5.79
C VAL A 298 24.37 16.82 7.12
N THR A 299 23.69 17.16 8.22
CA THR A 299 24.23 17.08 9.58
C THR A 299 23.63 15.91 10.37
N VAL A 300 24.19 15.65 11.56
CA VAL A 300 23.65 14.65 12.48
C VAL A 300 22.23 15.02 12.93
N GLU A 301 22.00 16.31 13.18
CA GLU A 301 20.72 16.87 13.61
C GLU A 301 19.62 16.66 12.57
N ASP A 302 19.95 16.81 11.28
CA ASP A 302 19.01 16.54 10.18
C ASP A 302 18.51 15.08 10.22
N ILE A 303 19.41 14.13 10.46
CA ILE A 303 19.08 12.72 10.54
C ILE A 303 18.31 12.41 11.83
N ILE A 304 18.68 13.02 12.96
CA ILE A 304 17.93 12.90 14.23
C ILE A 304 16.50 13.46 14.07
N MET A 305 16.32 14.56 13.34
CA MET A 305 15.01 15.12 13.01
C MET A 305 14.17 14.10 12.23
N ILE A 306 14.71 13.52 11.15
CA ILE A 306 14.01 12.49 10.37
C ILE A 306 13.62 11.30 11.26
N ILE A 307 14.50 10.81 12.13
CA ILE A 307 14.21 9.68 13.03
C ILE A 307 13.13 10.06 14.05
N THR A 308 13.13 11.29 14.54
CA THR A 308 12.14 11.80 15.48
C THR A 308 10.76 11.90 14.83
N GLU A 309 10.68 12.49 13.64
CA GLU A 309 9.44 12.58 12.85
C GLU A 309 8.94 11.21 12.41
N TRP A 310 9.85 10.31 12.05
CA TRP A 310 9.55 8.92 11.75
C TRP A 310 8.90 8.21 12.94
N LYS A 311 9.47 8.33 14.15
CA LYS A 311 8.88 7.76 15.36
C LYS A 311 7.47 8.32 15.59
N ALA A 312 7.28 9.64 15.43
CA ALA A 312 5.96 10.26 15.54
C ALA A 312 4.98 9.71 14.49
N ALA A 313 5.41 9.55 13.24
CA ALA A 313 4.60 9.01 12.16
C ALA A 313 4.19 7.55 12.40
N VAL A 314 5.14 6.70 12.80
CA VAL A 314 4.89 5.29 13.14
C VAL A 314 3.89 5.18 14.28
N THR A 315 4.16 5.85 15.40
CA THR A 315 3.30 5.77 16.58
C THR A 315 1.91 6.35 16.34
N THR A 316 1.81 7.41 15.54
CA THR A 316 0.52 7.98 15.13
C THR A 316 -0.28 6.99 14.29
N LEU A 317 0.34 6.35 13.29
CA LEU A 317 -0.36 5.38 12.45
C LEU A 317 -0.78 4.14 13.23
N ASP A 318 0.07 3.63 14.13
CA ASP A 318 -0.25 2.48 14.97
C ASP A 318 -1.39 2.80 15.96
N LYS A 319 -1.43 4.01 16.53
CA LYS A 319 -2.58 4.47 17.33
C LYS A 319 -3.87 4.55 16.50
N MET A 320 -3.79 4.98 15.25
CA MET A 320 -4.95 4.98 14.35
C MET A 320 -5.42 3.55 14.05
N LEU A 321 -4.49 2.60 13.84
CA LEU A 321 -4.81 1.17 13.65
C LEU A 321 -5.42 0.55 14.90
N TYR A 322 -4.90 0.87 16.09
CA TYR A 322 -5.49 0.46 17.37
C TYR A 322 -6.94 0.94 17.51
N ASN A 323 -7.19 2.22 17.20
CA ASN A 323 -8.53 2.79 17.25
C ASN A 323 -9.47 2.18 16.21
N ASP A 324 -8.96 1.81 15.04
CA ASP A 324 -9.73 1.11 14.02
C ASP A 324 -10.05 -0.33 14.45
N ALA A 325 -9.10 -1.06 15.04
CA ALA A 325 -9.30 -2.38 15.63
C ALA A 325 -10.38 -2.37 16.70
N ARG A 326 -10.42 -1.30 17.52
CA ARG A 326 -11.42 -1.17 18.59
C ARG A 326 -12.86 -1.21 18.07
N LYS A 327 -13.11 -0.75 16.83
CA LYS A 327 -14.45 -0.80 16.22
C LYS A 327 -14.93 -2.24 15.98
N GLU A 328 -14.02 -3.20 15.79
CA GLU A 328 -14.37 -4.61 15.63
C GLU A 328 -14.96 -5.21 16.92
N PHE A 329 -14.78 -4.56 18.07
CA PHE A 329 -15.23 -5.03 19.40
C PHE A 329 -16.44 -4.24 19.94
N ASN A 330 -17.02 -3.34 19.15
CA ASN A 330 -18.23 -2.60 19.52
C ASN A 330 -19.45 -3.53 19.59
N LEU A 331 -20.48 -3.13 20.35
CA LEU A 331 -21.73 -3.89 20.54
C LEU A 331 -22.38 -4.36 19.22
N ASN A 332 -22.38 -3.51 18.19
CA ASN A 332 -22.94 -3.84 16.87
C ASN A 332 -22.16 -4.92 16.11
N SER A 333 -20.91 -5.18 16.50
CA SER A 333 -20.05 -6.23 15.91
C SER A 333 -20.21 -7.57 16.63
N LYS A 334 -20.90 -7.61 17.78
CA LYS A 334 -21.14 -8.84 18.53
C LYS A 334 -22.19 -9.70 17.84
N THR A 335 -21.90 -10.98 17.67
CA THR A 335 -22.82 -11.96 17.08
C THR A 335 -22.98 -13.10 18.08
N GLY A 336 -24.23 -13.47 18.37
CA GLY A 336 -24.57 -14.68 19.10
C GLY A 336 -24.84 -15.80 18.10
N PHE A 337 -24.50 -17.03 18.45
CA PHE A 337 -24.69 -18.19 17.56
C PHE A 337 -25.91 -19.03 17.95
N GLY A 338 -26.48 -18.82 19.14
CA GLY A 338 -27.74 -19.41 19.57
C GLY A 338 -28.96 -18.68 19.02
N VAL A 339 -29.98 -19.43 18.57
CA VAL A 339 -31.26 -18.89 18.07
C VAL A 339 -32.11 -18.27 19.19
N ASP A 340 -31.88 -18.71 20.41
CA ASP A 340 -32.54 -18.34 21.66
C ASP A 340 -31.65 -17.51 22.60
N GLY A 341 -30.45 -17.12 22.15
CA GLY A 341 -29.48 -16.38 22.96
C GLY A 341 -29.89 -14.94 23.21
N ASP A 342 -29.81 -14.50 24.47
CA ASP A 342 -29.94 -13.09 24.85
C ASP A 342 -28.64 -12.30 24.64
N ASP A 343 -28.62 -11.02 25.02
CA ASP A 343 -27.44 -10.17 24.88
C ASP A 343 -26.22 -10.63 25.71
N VAL A 344 -26.47 -11.40 26.78
CA VAL A 344 -25.42 -11.99 27.62
C VAL A 344 -24.78 -13.16 26.88
N VAL A 345 -25.58 -14.09 26.36
CA VAL A 345 -25.11 -15.22 25.54
C VAL A 345 -24.38 -14.71 24.30
N LYS A 346 -24.94 -13.70 23.61
CA LYS A 346 -24.28 -13.02 22.48
C LYS A 346 -22.93 -12.42 22.83
N SER A 347 -22.79 -11.84 24.03
CA SER A 347 -21.50 -11.29 24.49
C SER A 347 -20.51 -12.39 24.85
N MET A 348 -20.95 -13.46 25.50
CA MET A 348 -20.12 -14.62 25.84
C MET A 348 -19.64 -15.36 24.58
N ASP A 349 -20.52 -15.56 23.60
CA ASP A 349 -20.22 -16.16 22.31
C ASP A 349 -19.18 -15.34 21.55
N PHE A 350 -19.39 -14.02 21.49
CA PHE A 350 -18.43 -13.12 20.86
C PHE A 350 -17.07 -13.18 21.55
N GLU A 351 -17.02 -13.15 22.89
CA GLU A 351 -15.77 -13.23 23.63
C GLU A 351 -15.08 -14.59 23.46
N LYS A 352 -15.81 -15.69 23.41
CA LYS A 352 -15.25 -17.03 23.13
C LYS A 352 -14.62 -17.12 21.74
N VAL A 353 -15.22 -16.49 20.73
CA VAL A 353 -14.73 -16.55 19.33
C VAL A 353 -13.66 -15.50 19.03
N ARG A 354 -13.83 -14.27 19.52
CA ARG A 354 -12.97 -13.11 19.20
C ARG A 354 -11.97 -12.76 20.31
N GLY A 355 -12.16 -13.29 21.51
CA GLY A 355 -11.42 -12.90 22.71
C GLY A 355 -11.87 -11.54 23.25
N SER A 356 -11.25 -11.13 24.36
CA SER A 356 -11.32 -9.73 24.81
C SER A 356 -10.42 -8.85 23.94
N PHE A 357 -10.70 -7.55 23.93
CA PHE A 357 -9.95 -6.59 23.12
C PHE A 357 -8.47 -6.54 23.52
N GLU A 358 -8.17 -6.59 24.82
CA GLU A 358 -6.81 -6.53 25.39
C GLU A 358 -6.00 -7.81 25.12
N LYS A 359 -6.70 -8.95 24.95
CA LYS A 359 -6.11 -10.24 24.59
C LYS A 359 -6.03 -10.45 23.09
N ASN A 360 -6.56 -9.53 22.28
CA ASN A 360 -6.51 -9.67 20.84
C ASN A 360 -5.07 -9.55 20.32
N GLN A 361 -4.61 -10.59 19.61
CA GLN A 361 -3.25 -10.66 19.10
C GLN A 361 -2.85 -9.43 18.26
N PHE A 362 -3.75 -8.92 17.42
CA PHE A 362 -3.45 -7.76 16.57
C PHE A 362 -3.26 -6.48 17.40
N VAL A 363 -4.08 -6.29 18.45
CA VAL A 363 -3.99 -5.16 19.36
C VAL A 363 -2.65 -5.19 20.11
N GLN A 364 -2.27 -6.36 20.64
CA GLN A 364 -0.97 -6.56 21.28
C GLN A 364 0.19 -6.33 20.31
N GLU A 365 0.09 -6.83 19.07
CA GLU A 365 1.09 -6.61 18.03
C GLU A 365 1.29 -5.12 17.71
N CYS A 366 0.21 -4.31 17.69
CA CYS A 366 0.30 -2.86 17.49
C CYS A 366 1.06 -2.18 18.65
N MET A 367 0.74 -2.51 19.90
CA MET A 367 1.41 -1.94 21.08
C MET A 367 2.89 -2.36 21.12
N ASN A 368 3.18 -3.64 20.90
CA ASN A 368 4.55 -4.16 20.80
C ASN A 368 5.32 -3.56 19.62
N HIS A 369 4.65 -3.20 18.54
CA HIS A 369 5.28 -2.50 17.41
C HIS A 369 5.66 -1.07 17.78
N ILE A 370 4.79 -0.32 18.48
CA ILE A 370 5.08 1.01 19.01
C ILE A 370 6.31 1.00 19.92
N GLU A 371 6.38 0.04 20.85
CA GLU A 371 7.52 -0.08 21.78
C GLU A 371 8.82 -0.39 21.05
N ARG A 372 8.83 -1.42 20.19
CA ARG A 372 10.01 -1.81 19.41
C ARG A 372 10.53 -0.67 18.53
N LYS A 373 9.63 0.05 17.87
CA LYS A 373 10.00 1.17 16.99
C LYS A 373 10.46 2.38 17.78
N SER A 374 9.89 2.63 18.96
CA SER A 374 10.37 3.67 19.87
C SER A 374 11.76 3.37 20.43
N ALA A 375 12.03 2.11 20.78
CA ALA A 375 13.36 1.66 21.19
C ALA A 375 14.37 1.80 20.05
N LEU A 376 14.02 1.37 18.83
CA LEU A 376 14.87 1.52 17.65
C LEU A 376 15.19 2.99 17.34
N ALA A 377 14.21 3.90 17.48
CA ALA A 377 14.46 5.34 17.35
C ALA A 377 15.51 5.81 18.35
N LYS A 378 15.35 5.41 19.62
CA LYS A 378 16.28 5.78 20.69
C LYS A 378 17.68 5.25 20.44
N GLU A 379 17.82 3.95 20.14
CA GLU A 379 19.09 3.32 19.81
C GLU A 379 19.80 4.03 18.67
N THR A 380 19.06 4.39 17.61
CA THR A 380 19.64 5.06 16.44
C THR A 380 20.04 6.50 16.76
N ILE A 381 19.24 7.23 17.55
CA ILE A 381 19.58 8.60 17.99
C ILE A 381 20.81 8.58 18.91
N ASP A 382 20.89 7.63 19.84
CA ASP A 382 22.03 7.49 20.75
C ASP A 382 23.31 7.16 19.97
N LEU A 383 23.22 6.29 18.95
CA LEU A 383 24.31 6.02 18.01
C LEU A 383 24.80 7.30 17.30
N LEU A 384 23.87 8.14 16.83
CA LEU A 384 24.17 9.38 16.12
C LEU A 384 24.77 10.45 17.03
N LYS A 385 24.29 10.56 18.27
CA LYS A 385 24.81 11.52 19.27
C LYS A 385 26.23 11.21 19.73
N ASN A 386 26.70 9.97 19.55
CA ASN A 386 28.05 9.55 19.87
C ASN A 386 29.09 9.88 18.77
N ILE A 387 28.64 10.47 17.66
CA ILE A 387 29.52 10.99 16.61
C ILE A 387 30.26 12.22 17.18
N LYS A 388 31.58 12.21 17.07
CA LYS A 388 32.46 13.30 17.55
C LYS A 388 32.53 14.46 16.58
#